data_AF-A0A838PWL0-F1
#
_entry.id   AF-A0A838PWL0-F1
#
_cell.length_a   1.000
_cell.length_b   1.000
_cell.length_c   1.000
_cell.angle_alpha   90.00
_cell.angle_beta   90.00
_cell.angle_gamma   90.00
#
_symmetry.space_group_name_H-M   'P 1'
#
loop_
_entity.id
_entity.type
_entity.pdbx_description
1 polymer ?
#
loop_
_entity_poly.entity_id
_entity_poly.type
_entity_poly.pdbx_seq_one_letter_code
_entity_poly.pdbx_strand_id
1 'polypeptide(L)' 'MGNEAGMSAETSSEVLAERPLRIAAAGDVHCSPENRDRAEAAFARLAGTADLLLLAGDLTTHGEPEQAAV' A
#
# COMPACT_ATOMS: atom_id res chain seq x y z
N MET A 1 -4.06 58.58 -8.64
CA MET A 1 -4.58 57.31 -9.17
C MET A 1 -3.54 56.74 -10.12
N GLY A 2 -2.94 55.61 -9.76
CA GLY A 2 -1.95 54.88 -10.56
C GLY A 2 -1.74 53.53 -9.86
N ASN A 3 -2.48 52.53 -10.32
CA ASN A 3 -2.42 51.14 -9.88
C ASN A 3 -1.50 50.42 -10.84
N GLU A 4 -0.36 49.87 -10.40
CA GLU A 4 0.31 48.77 -11.11
C GLU A 4 1.04 47.80 -10.16
N ALA A 5 0.57 46.55 -10.25
CA ALA A 5 1.27 45.30 -10.05
C ALA A 5 1.88 45.02 -8.67
N GLY A 6 1.02 44.69 -7.72
CA GLY A 6 1.35 43.78 -6.62
C GLY A 6 1.66 42.38 -7.16
N MET A 7 2.93 42.17 -7.52
CA MET A 7 3.53 40.87 -7.69
C MET A 7 3.79 40.26 -6.31
N SER A 8 2.84 39.50 -5.80
CA SER A 8 3.17 38.40 -4.91
C SER A 8 2.35 37.23 -5.39
N ALA A 9 2.94 36.45 -6.29
CA ALA A 9 2.46 35.12 -6.56
C ALA A 9 2.24 34.43 -5.22
N GLU A 10 0.97 34.25 -4.84
CA GLU A 10 0.57 33.21 -3.91
C GLU A 10 1.05 31.91 -4.56
N THR A 11 2.30 31.59 -4.30
CA THR A 11 2.77 30.22 -4.40
C THR A 11 2.04 29.57 -3.24
N SER A 12 0.81 29.10 -3.50
CA SER A 12 -0.01 28.36 -2.56
C SER A 12 0.89 27.28 -1.99
N SER A 13 1.33 27.54 -0.77
CA SER A 13 2.36 26.79 -0.05
C SER A 13 1.71 25.56 0.55
N GLU A 14 1.17 24.75 -0.35
CA GLU A 14 0.80 23.38 -0.12
C GLU A 14 1.23 22.66 -1.40
N VAL A 15 2.53 22.35 -1.48
CA VAL A 15 2.81 20.94 -1.78
C VAL A 15 2.08 20.23 -0.65
N LEU A 16 0.82 19.81 -0.92
CA LEU A 16 -0.03 19.04 -0.01
C LEU A 16 0.92 18.10 0.68
N ALA A 17 1.15 18.26 1.99
CA ALA A 17 2.24 17.58 2.68
C ALA A 17 2.23 16.11 2.22
N GLU A 18 3.14 15.75 1.31
CA GLU A 18 2.98 14.51 0.56
C GLU A 18 3.29 13.42 1.57
N ARG A 19 2.22 12.85 2.13
CA ARG A 19 2.38 11.89 3.21
C ARG A 19 3.14 10.71 2.62
N PRO A 20 4.18 10.22 3.29
CA PRO A 20 4.93 9.08 2.79
C PRO A 20 3.96 7.90 2.62
N LEU A 21 4.03 7.26 1.45
CA LEU A 21 3.26 6.06 1.15
C LEU A 21 3.73 4.92 2.05
N ARG A 22 2.80 4.25 2.72
CA ARG A 22 3.10 3.11 3.59
C ARG A 22 2.91 1.83 2.79
N ILE A 23 4.00 1.10 2.57
CA ILE A 23 3.99 -0.16 1.85
C ILE A 23 4.24 -1.29 2.84
N ALA A 24 3.27 -2.18 3.01
CA ALA A 24 3.50 -3.48 3.63
C ALA A 24 4.22 -4.35 2.61
N ALA A 25 5.31 -5.02 3.00
CA ALA A 25 6.06 -5.90 2.12
C ALA A 25 6.13 -7.30 2.75
N ALA A 26 5.82 -8.32 1.96
CA ALA A 26 5.89 -9.71 2.37
C ALA A 26 6.41 -10.58 1.22
N GLY A 27 7.00 -11.71 1.59
CA GLY A 27 7.38 -12.82 0.71
C GLY A 27 7.23 -14.12 1.51
N ASP A 28 7.43 -15.26 0.86
CA ASP A 28 7.40 -16.59 1.51
C ASP A 28 6.12 -16.85 2.32
N VAL A 29 4.99 -16.36 1.82
CA VAL A 29 3.68 -16.54 2.47
C VAL A 29 3.28 -18.02 2.45
N HIS A 30 3.63 -18.72 1.36
CA HIS A 30 3.32 -20.13 1.11
C HIS A 30 1.87 -20.50 1.44
N CYS A 31 0.92 -19.74 0.89
CA CYS A 31 -0.51 -19.98 1.00
C CYS A 31 -0.84 -21.42 0.58
N SER A 32 -1.71 -22.03 1.38
CA SER A 32 -2.33 -23.32 1.13
C SER A 32 -3.66 -23.40 1.88
N PRO A 33 -4.59 -24.30 1.49
CA PRO A 33 -5.86 -24.46 2.20
C PRO A 33 -5.70 -24.69 3.71
N GLU A 34 -4.63 -25.36 4.12
CA GLU A 34 -4.32 -25.67 5.52
C GLU A 34 -3.95 -24.44 6.35
N ASN A 35 -3.50 -23.35 5.71
CA ASN A 35 -3.07 -22.13 6.39
C ASN A 35 -3.91 -20.89 6.05
N ARG A 36 -5.07 -21.09 5.41
CA ARG A 36 -6.02 -20.04 5.02
C ARG A 36 -6.30 -19.04 6.13
N ASP A 37 -6.79 -19.52 7.28
CA ASP A 37 -7.18 -18.64 8.39
C ASP A 37 -6.02 -17.75 8.85
N ARG A 38 -4.79 -18.27 8.79
CA ARG A 38 -3.58 -17.51 9.15
C ARG A 38 -3.26 -16.44 8.11
N ALA A 39 -3.36 -16.77 6.82
CA ALA A 39 -3.12 -15.83 5.73
C ALA A 39 -4.17 -14.70 5.73
N GLU A 40 -5.45 -15.05 5.84
CA GLU A 40 -6.56 -14.08 5.91
C GLU A 40 -6.39 -13.14 7.12
N ALA A 41 -6.06 -13.67 8.31
CA ALA A 41 -5.82 -12.85 9.49
C ALA A 41 -4.61 -11.92 9.32
N ALA A 42 -3.55 -12.36 8.65
CA ALA A 42 -2.38 -11.52 8.39
C ALA A 42 -2.72 -10.35 7.45
N PHE A 43 -3.46 -10.60 6.37
CA PHE A 43 -3.89 -9.55 5.44
C PHE A 43 -4.91 -8.60 6.05
N ALA A 44 -5.86 -9.11 6.85
CA ALA A 44 -6.85 -8.27 7.54
C ALA A 44 -6.21 -7.21 8.46
N ARG A 45 -5.08 -7.54 9.09
CA ARG A 45 -4.32 -6.60 9.95
C ARG A 45 -3.68 -5.44 9.18
N LEU A 46 -3.56 -5.54 7.85
CA LEU A 46 -3.03 -4.46 7.03
C LEU A 46 -4.03 -3.29 6.88
N ALA A 47 -5.31 -3.54 7.13
CA ALA A 47 -6.35 -2.51 7.05
C ALA A 47 -6.01 -1.32 7.95
N GLY A 48 -5.89 -0.13 7.35
CA GLY A 48 -5.57 1.11 8.05
C GLY A 48 -4.10 1.28 8.46
N THR A 49 -3.22 0.30 8.20
CA THR A 49 -1.79 0.38 8.53
C THR A 49 -0.90 0.57 7.30
N ALA A 50 -1.32 0.09 6.14
CA ALA A 50 -0.62 0.25 4.87
C ALA A 50 -1.56 0.73 3.75
N ASP A 51 -0.98 1.45 2.79
CA ASP A 51 -1.64 1.93 1.58
C ASP A 51 -1.53 0.90 0.45
N LEU A 52 -0.43 0.14 0.43
CA LEU A 52 -0.15 -0.91 -0.55
C LEU A 52 0.45 -2.13 0.12
N LEU A 53 0.21 -3.30 -0.48
CA LEU A 53 0.90 -4.54 -0.19
C LEU A 53 1.79 -4.92 -1.38
N LEU A 54 3.07 -5.12 -1.13
CA LEU A 54 4.04 -5.67 -2.06
C LEU A 54 4.28 -7.15 -1.73
N LEU A 55 3.92 -8.04 -2.66
CA LEU A 55 4.21 -9.48 -2.59
C LEU A 55 5.46 -9.78 -3.44
N ALA A 56 6.57 -10.10 -2.77
CA ALA A 56 7.89 -10.24 -3.39
C ALA A 56 8.19 -11.64 -3.96
N GLY A 57 7.27 -12.59 -3.82
CA GLY A 57 7.46 -13.98 -4.28
C GLY A 57 6.88 -14.99 -3.30
N ASP A 58 6.95 -16.27 -3.67
CA ASP A 58 6.58 -17.43 -2.84
C ASP A 58 5.22 -17.31 -2.16
N LEU A 59 4.24 -16.79 -2.91
CA LEU A 59 2.86 -16.66 -2.44
C LEU A 59 2.24 -18.03 -2.18
N THR A 60 2.52 -19.04 -3.01
CA THR A 60 1.92 -20.38 -2.92
C THR A 60 2.97 -21.41 -2.50
N THR A 61 2.56 -22.51 -1.85
CA THR A 61 3.50 -23.58 -1.47
C THR A 61 4.05 -24.37 -2.68
N HIS A 62 3.22 -24.63 -3.68
CA HIS A 62 3.56 -25.48 -4.83
C HIS A 62 3.19 -24.89 -6.20
N GLY A 63 2.53 -23.72 -6.25
CA GLY A 63 2.13 -23.08 -7.51
C GLY A 63 0.74 -23.48 -8.00
N GLU A 64 -0.05 -24.17 -7.17
CA GLU A 64 -1.37 -24.65 -7.55
C GLU A 64 -2.43 -23.53 -7.49
N PRO A 65 -3.41 -23.49 -8.42
CA PRO A 65 -4.46 -22.46 -8.42
C PRO A 65 -5.25 -22.37 -7.11
N GLU A 66 -5.50 -23.51 -6.46
CA GLU A 66 -6.22 -23.56 -5.18
C GLU A 66 -5.45 -22.87 -4.05
N GLN A 67 -4.12 -22.88 -4.11
CA GLN A 67 -3.25 -22.20 -3.16
C GLN A 67 -3.27 -20.67 -3.35
N ALA A 68 -3.44 -20.21 -4.59
CA ALA A 68 -3.58 -18.78 -4.91
C ALA A 68 -4.99 -18.24 -4.61
N ALA A 69 -5.99 -19.13 -4.49
CA ALA A 69 -7.36 -18.81 -4.08
C ALA A 69 -7.55 -18.78 -2.55
N VAL A 70 -6.47 -18.98 -1.79
CA VAL A 70 -6.41 -18.75 -0.35
C VAL A 70 -6.57 -17.28 -0.07
#